data_AF-A0A7W8EPT4-F1
#
_entry.id   AF-A0A7W8EPT4-F1
#
_cell.length_a   1.000
_cell.length_b   1.000
_cell.length_c   1.000
_cell.angle_alpha   90.00
_cell.angle_beta   90.00
_cell.angle_gamma   90.00
#
_symmetry.space_group_name_H-M   'P 1'
#
loop_
_entity.id
_entity.type
_entity.pdbx_description
1 polymer ?
#
loop_
_entity_poly.entity_id
_entity_poly.type
_entity_poly.pdbx_seq_one_letter_code
_entity_poly.pdbx_strand_id
1 'polypeptide(L)'
;MEVYLINLDRRGDRLQAMQKTFDRIGLSFIRIAAVDGMLMSQDERDWVYSLTPGEIGCYLSHKKCIELIAASQNEYGVVLEDDVQFSDGVERYLTDMNWIPKGADIVKLDTCGHLVHIKHLVELPDARIRLGRLLSPHVGAAAYIISREAAKKLLSLLDDMNIPIDRLLFTHDRGVLNNMTVCQVIPALCQQSGSPSTINLDRDIWMQKQVKSARPKLMQRILREVKRPFKAALYNTISGSSRLYRRVRMGKHWIRVPFG
;
A
#
# COMPACT_ATOMS: atom_id res chain seq x y z
N MET A 1 -0.53 0.72 20.54
CA MET A 1 -0.71 1.50 19.30
C MET A 1 -2.18 1.58 18.95
N GLU A 2 -2.58 2.60 18.20
CA GLU A 2 -3.94 2.71 17.66
C GLU A 2 -4.01 2.12 16.26
N VAL A 3 -5.20 1.61 15.90
CA VAL A 3 -5.49 1.04 14.59
C VAL A 3 -6.47 1.94 13.84
N TYR A 4 -6.03 2.48 12.70
CA TYR A 4 -6.81 3.37 11.85
C TYR A 4 -7.31 2.60 10.62
N LEU A 5 -8.63 2.49 10.49
CA LEU A 5 -9.28 1.80 9.38
C LEU A 5 -9.82 2.80 8.36
N ILE A 6 -9.23 2.83 7.16
CA ILE A 6 -9.65 3.65 6.04
C ILE A 6 -10.86 3.00 5.38
N ASN A 7 -11.99 3.71 5.35
CA ASN A 7 -13.24 3.23 4.76
C ASN A 7 -14.00 4.38 4.08
N LEU A 8 -14.48 4.15 2.86
CA LEU A 8 -15.35 5.09 2.16
C LEU A 8 -16.74 5.13 2.79
N ASP A 9 -17.34 6.30 2.92
CA ASP A 9 -18.70 6.45 3.49
C ASP A 9 -19.77 5.66 2.71
N ARG A 10 -19.61 5.53 1.40
CA ARG A 10 -20.50 4.73 0.55
C ARG A 10 -20.29 3.21 0.69
N ARG A 11 -19.29 2.73 1.45
CA ARG A 11 -18.96 1.30 1.65
C ARG A 11 -19.26 0.84 3.07
N GLY A 12 -20.50 1.06 3.50
CA GLY A 12 -21.00 0.56 4.79
C GLY A 12 -21.00 -0.96 4.90
N ASP A 13 -21.11 -1.66 3.77
CA ASP A 13 -20.97 -3.13 3.68
C ASP A 13 -19.59 -3.61 4.17
N ARG A 14 -18.52 -2.97 3.71
CA ARG A 14 -17.14 -3.29 4.10
C ARG A 14 -16.87 -2.92 5.55
N LEU A 15 -17.35 -1.76 5.99
CA LEU A 15 -17.22 -1.34 7.38
C LEU A 15 -17.85 -2.35 8.35
N GLN A 16 -19.06 -2.84 8.05
CA GLN A 16 -19.72 -3.86 8.86
C GLN A 16 -18.96 -5.19 8.86
N ALA A 17 -18.39 -5.60 7.72
CA ALA A 17 -17.56 -6.80 7.63
C ALA A 17 -16.28 -6.67 8.47
N MET A 18 -15.62 -5.51 8.42
CA MET A 18 -14.45 -5.22 9.25
C MET A 18 -14.82 -5.15 10.73
N GLN A 19 -15.96 -4.54 11.10
CA GLN A 19 -16.44 -4.53 12.48
C GLN A 19 -16.60 -5.95 13.04
N LYS A 20 -17.31 -6.82 12.33
CA LYS A 20 -17.46 -8.24 12.73
C LYS A 20 -16.11 -8.95 12.87
N THR A 21 -15.16 -8.63 11.99
CA THR A 21 -13.81 -9.21 12.03
C THR A 21 -13.05 -8.76 13.28
N PHE A 22 -13.11 -7.47 13.61
CA PHE A 22 -12.49 -6.88 14.78
C PHE A 22 -13.13 -7.36 16.09
N ASP A 23 -14.46 -7.46 16.14
CA ASP A 23 -15.20 -8.03 17.27
C ASP A 23 -14.75 -9.47 17.55
N ARG A 24 -14.59 -10.28 16.49
CA ARG A 24 -14.15 -11.68 16.60
C ARG A 24 -12.73 -11.83 17.16
N ILE A 25 -11.81 -10.94 16.79
CA ILE A 25 -10.42 -10.97 17.26
C ILE A 25 -10.22 -10.15 18.55
N GLY A 26 -11.29 -9.58 19.11
CA GLY A 26 -11.27 -8.85 20.38
C GLY A 26 -10.55 -7.50 20.31
N LEU A 27 -10.52 -6.84 19.15
CA LEU A 27 -9.87 -5.54 18.95
C LEU A 27 -10.86 -4.46 18.54
N SER A 28 -10.45 -3.21 18.70
CA SER A 28 -11.16 -2.02 18.19
C SER A 28 -10.32 -1.28 17.16
N PHE A 29 -10.97 -0.51 16.30
CA PHE A 29 -10.32 0.42 15.37
C PHE A 29 -10.96 1.81 15.43
N ILE A 30 -10.21 2.81 15.00
CA ILE A 30 -10.68 4.16 14.73
C ILE A 30 -11.00 4.25 13.24
N ARG A 31 -12.27 4.44 12.90
CA ARG A 31 -12.69 4.62 11.51
C ARG A 31 -12.18 5.97 10.99
N ILE A 32 -11.44 5.94 9.90
CA ILE A 32 -11.09 7.11 9.12
C ILE A 32 -11.96 7.14 7.87
N ALA A 33 -12.84 8.14 7.80
CA ALA A 33 -13.62 8.41 6.60
C ALA A 33 -12.64 8.72 5.45
N ALA A 34 -12.63 7.83 4.46
CA ALA A 34 -11.76 7.91 3.31
C ALA A 34 -12.21 9.02 2.37
N VAL A 35 -11.24 9.69 1.74
CA VAL A 35 -11.50 10.68 0.70
C VAL A 35 -11.96 9.96 -0.55
N ASP A 36 -13.14 10.35 -1.03
CA ASP A 36 -13.73 9.82 -2.24
C ASP A 36 -13.36 10.69 -3.45
N GLY A 37 -12.25 10.37 -4.11
CA GLY A 37 -11.78 11.18 -5.24
C GLY A 37 -12.74 11.22 -6.42
N MET A 38 -13.71 10.29 -6.50
CA MET A 38 -14.76 10.33 -7.52
C MET A 38 -15.77 11.46 -7.30
N LEU A 39 -15.91 11.95 -6.07
CA LEU A 39 -16.75 13.09 -5.72
C LEU A 39 -16.01 14.43 -5.84
N MET A 40 -14.68 14.41 -5.95
CA MET A 40 -13.89 15.64 -6.14
C MET A 40 -14.14 16.25 -7.53
N SER A 41 -14.19 17.58 -7.56
CA SER A 41 -14.20 18.38 -8.78
C SER A 41 -12.85 18.27 -9.53
N GLN A 42 -12.78 18.83 -10.74
CA GLN A 42 -11.54 18.80 -11.50
C GLN A 42 -10.48 19.71 -10.87
N ASP A 43 -10.86 20.92 -10.47
CA ASP A 43 -9.97 21.92 -9.87
C ASP A 43 -9.31 21.38 -8.58
N GLU A 44 -10.06 20.63 -7.75
CA GLU A 44 -9.52 19.97 -6.55
C GLU A 44 -8.49 18.86 -6.85
N ARG A 45 -8.48 18.35 -8.08
CA ARG A 45 -7.55 17.30 -8.54
C ARG A 45 -6.39 17.83 -9.38
N ASP A 46 -6.44 19.09 -9.81
CA ASP A 46 -5.50 19.64 -10.80
C ASP A 46 -4.06 19.75 -10.27
N TRP A 47 -3.85 19.72 -8.96
CA TRP A 47 -2.50 19.62 -8.39
C TRP A 47 -1.82 18.25 -8.68
N VAL A 48 -2.56 17.24 -9.15
CA VAL A 48 -2.10 15.85 -9.37
C VAL A 48 -2.51 15.32 -10.75
N TYR A 49 -1.93 15.87 -11.82
CA TYR A 49 -2.29 15.49 -13.20
C TYR A 49 -2.07 14.01 -13.57
N SER A 50 -1.36 13.22 -12.76
CA SER A 50 -0.96 11.85 -13.13
C SER A 50 -1.74 10.73 -12.43
N LEU A 51 -2.52 11.06 -11.40
CA LEU A 51 -3.25 10.08 -10.60
C LEU A 51 -4.72 9.98 -11.02
N THR A 52 -5.28 8.77 -10.94
CA THR A 52 -6.72 8.59 -11.07
C THR A 52 -7.44 9.15 -9.83
N PRO A 53 -8.74 9.48 -9.92
CA PRO A 53 -9.51 9.91 -8.76
C PRO A 53 -9.41 8.93 -7.57
N GLY A 54 -9.47 7.62 -7.83
CA GLY A 54 -9.29 6.61 -6.78
C GLY A 54 -7.89 6.62 -6.15
N GLU A 55 -6.83 6.85 -6.93
CA GLU A 55 -5.46 6.99 -6.42
C GLU A 55 -5.30 8.26 -5.58
N ILE A 56 -5.94 9.37 -5.97
CA ILE A 56 -5.98 10.62 -5.18
C ILE A 56 -6.71 10.38 -3.85
N GLY A 57 -7.87 9.72 -3.89
CA GLY A 57 -8.64 9.39 -2.68
C GLY A 57 -7.86 8.50 -1.72
N CYS A 58 -7.20 7.44 -2.24
CA CYS A 58 -6.31 6.59 -1.47
C CYS A 58 -5.15 7.41 -0.85
N TYR A 59 -4.47 8.23 -1.66
CA TYR A 59 -3.36 9.08 -1.19
C TYR A 59 -3.77 9.99 -0.03
N LEU A 60 -4.85 10.74 -0.20
CA LEU A 60 -5.34 11.69 0.82
C LEU A 60 -5.83 10.97 2.08
N SER A 61 -6.44 9.79 1.94
CA SER A 61 -6.89 8.98 3.08
C SER A 61 -5.72 8.47 3.92
N HIS A 62 -4.66 7.96 3.28
CA HIS A 62 -3.45 7.56 3.98
C HIS A 62 -2.71 8.75 4.60
N LYS A 63 -2.63 9.89 3.89
CA LYS A 63 -2.05 11.13 4.45
C LYS A 63 -2.75 11.52 5.76
N LYS A 64 -4.09 11.48 5.79
CA LYS A 64 -4.87 11.75 7.01
C LYS A 64 -4.52 10.81 8.17
N CYS A 65 -4.35 9.51 7.92
CA CYS A 65 -3.89 8.58 8.95
C CYS A 65 -2.48 8.92 9.45
N ILE A 66 -1.56 9.26 8.54
CA ILE A 66 -0.18 9.62 8.88
C ILE A 66 -0.15 10.91 9.71
N GLU A 67 -0.98 11.91 9.39
CA GLU A 67 -1.15 13.14 10.17
C GLU A 67 -1.61 12.84 11.61
N LEU A 68 -2.63 12.00 11.77
CA LEU A 68 -3.13 11.59 13.09
C LEU A 68 -2.05 10.85 13.90
N ILE A 69 -1.33 9.92 13.26
CA ILE A 69 -0.26 9.17 13.92
C ILE A 69 0.87 10.11 14.35
N ALA A 70 1.29 11.03 13.48
CA ALA A 70 2.34 12.01 13.77
C ALA A 70 1.98 12.94 14.95
N ALA A 71 0.70 13.30 15.08
CA ALA A 71 0.17 14.14 16.16
C ALA A 71 -0.11 13.38 17.46
N SER A 72 -0.18 12.04 17.42
CA SER A 72 -0.49 11.22 18.59
C SER A 72 0.65 11.16 19.62
N GLN A 73 0.34 10.66 20.82
CA GLN A 73 1.34 10.31 21.84
C GLN A 73 1.82 8.86 21.72
N ASN A 74 1.26 8.07 20.80
CA ASN A 74 1.63 6.68 20.59
C ASN A 74 2.97 6.59 19.83
N GLU A 75 3.81 5.62 20.17
CA GLU A 75 5.08 5.39 19.47
C GLU A 75 4.87 4.90 18.03
N TYR A 76 3.82 4.11 17.82
CA TYR A 76 3.43 3.53 16.55
C TYR A 76 1.92 3.66 16.31
N GLY A 77 1.52 3.67 15.04
CA GLY A 77 0.14 3.52 14.60
C GLY A 77 0.02 2.51 13.45
N VAL A 78 -1.13 1.85 13.37
CA VAL A 78 -1.46 0.88 12.31
C VAL A 78 -2.42 1.55 11.32
N VAL A 79 -2.13 1.43 10.02
CA VAL A 79 -3.02 1.86 8.96
C VAL A 79 -3.53 0.63 8.21
N LEU A 80 -4.85 0.52 8.06
CA LEU A 80 -5.53 -0.57 7.38
C LEU A 80 -6.56 -0.05 6.37
N GLU A 81 -6.66 -0.69 5.22
CA GLU A 81 -7.79 -0.54 4.29
C GLU A 81 -8.98 -1.44 4.69
N ASP A 82 -10.20 -1.09 4.25
CA ASP A 82 -11.43 -1.82 4.58
C ASP A 82 -11.63 -3.16 3.86
N ASP A 83 -10.71 -3.56 3.00
CA ASP A 83 -10.76 -4.80 2.23
C ASP A 83 -9.60 -5.75 2.52
N VAL A 84 -8.99 -5.64 3.70
CA VAL A 84 -7.99 -6.59 4.20
C VAL A 84 -8.63 -7.87 4.78
N GLN A 85 -8.01 -9.00 4.50
CA GLN A 85 -8.16 -10.25 5.24
C GLN A 85 -6.97 -10.43 6.17
N PHE A 86 -7.23 -10.93 7.38
CA PHE A 86 -6.20 -11.19 8.37
C PHE A 86 -5.82 -12.66 8.44
N SER A 87 -4.54 -12.93 8.67
CA SER A 87 -4.07 -14.26 9.07
C SER A 87 -4.52 -14.60 10.48
N ASP A 88 -4.48 -15.89 10.83
CA ASP A 88 -4.77 -16.31 12.20
C ASP A 88 -3.77 -15.71 13.20
N GLY A 89 -4.29 -15.25 14.34
CA GLY A 89 -3.48 -14.70 15.42
C GLY A 89 -2.97 -13.28 15.19
N VAL A 90 -3.49 -12.55 14.19
CA VAL A 90 -3.08 -11.17 13.86
C VAL A 90 -3.16 -10.22 15.07
N GLU A 91 -4.09 -10.46 15.99
CA GLU A 91 -4.40 -9.58 17.11
C GLU A 91 -3.20 -9.35 18.03
N ARG A 92 -2.32 -10.34 18.16
CA ARG A 92 -1.08 -10.22 18.93
C ARG A 92 -0.17 -9.14 18.37
N TYR A 93 -0.10 -9.02 17.04
CA TYR A 93 0.82 -8.12 16.36
C TYR A 93 0.26 -6.70 16.24
N LEU A 94 -1.07 -6.55 16.30
CA LEU A 94 -1.73 -5.25 16.32
C LEU A 94 -1.82 -4.65 17.72
N THR A 95 -1.70 -5.48 18.77
CA THR A 95 -1.78 -5.05 20.17
C THR A 95 -0.41 -4.84 20.81
N ASP A 96 0.51 -5.79 20.59
CA ASP A 96 1.86 -5.74 21.14
C ASP A 96 2.83 -5.05 20.17
N MET A 97 3.69 -4.18 20.68
CA MET A 97 4.75 -3.51 19.91
C MET A 97 6.14 -4.12 20.17
N ASN A 98 6.29 -4.98 21.18
CA ASN A 98 7.59 -5.54 21.58
C ASN A 98 8.26 -6.39 20.49
N TRP A 99 7.46 -6.90 19.54
CA TRP A 99 7.95 -7.66 18.40
C TRP A 99 8.54 -6.77 17.29
N ILE A 100 8.20 -5.47 17.28
CA ILE A 100 8.70 -4.51 16.29
C ILE A 100 10.17 -4.19 16.65
N PRO A 101 11.13 -4.40 15.73
CA PRO A 101 12.52 -4.09 16.02
C PRO A 101 12.72 -2.61 16.30
N LYS A 102 13.59 -2.32 17.27
CA LYS A 102 14.03 -0.96 17.55
C LYS A 102 14.58 -0.32 16.27
N GLY A 103 14.06 0.87 15.95
CA GLY A 103 14.46 1.62 14.76
C GLY A 103 13.76 1.21 13.46
N ALA A 104 12.79 0.28 13.51
CA ALA A 104 11.87 0.08 12.38
C ALA A 104 10.97 1.32 12.24
N ASP A 105 11.07 1.99 11.09
CA ASP A 105 10.27 3.17 10.76
C ASP A 105 8.89 2.74 10.24
N ILE A 106 8.85 1.73 9.38
CA ILE A 106 7.63 1.17 8.78
C ILE A 106 7.73 -0.35 8.80
N VAL A 107 6.65 -1.02 9.18
CA VAL A 107 6.51 -2.48 9.07
C VAL A 107 5.32 -2.79 8.17
N LYS A 108 5.60 -3.33 6.99
CA LYS A 108 4.58 -3.75 6.04
C LYS A 108 3.97 -5.09 6.47
N LEU A 109 2.64 -5.11 6.57
CA LEU A 109 1.86 -6.27 7.02
C LEU A 109 1.18 -7.00 5.86
N ASP A 110 0.94 -6.32 4.73
CA ASP A 110 0.26 -6.89 3.57
C ASP A 110 1.17 -7.55 2.53
N THR A 111 0.57 -8.39 1.70
CA THR A 111 1.19 -8.98 0.50
C THR A 111 0.26 -8.98 -0.70
N CYS A 112 0.85 -8.80 -1.89
CA CYS A 112 0.24 -9.11 -3.18
C CYS A 112 0.85 -10.36 -3.84
N GLY A 113 1.61 -11.15 -3.07
CA GLY A 113 2.24 -12.39 -3.52
C GLY A 113 3.44 -12.21 -4.45
N HIS A 114 4.04 -11.01 -4.48
CA HIS A 114 5.19 -10.68 -5.31
C HIS A 114 6.53 -11.16 -4.70
N LEU A 115 7.55 -11.29 -5.56
CA LEU A 115 8.94 -11.52 -5.14
C LEU A 115 9.57 -10.21 -4.68
N VAL A 116 10.13 -10.21 -3.48
CA VAL A 116 10.81 -9.05 -2.90
C VAL A 116 12.22 -9.39 -2.43
N HIS A 117 13.10 -8.41 -2.44
CA HIS A 117 14.46 -8.51 -1.92
C HIS A 117 14.46 -8.15 -0.44
N ILE A 118 14.84 -9.11 0.40
CA ILE A 118 14.86 -8.98 1.86
C ILE A 118 16.27 -9.17 2.38
N LYS A 119 16.69 -8.30 3.29
CA LYS A 119 17.98 -8.39 4.00
C LYS A 119 17.75 -8.55 5.50
N HIS A 120 18.65 -9.24 6.18
CA HIS A 120 18.61 -9.43 7.63
C HIS A 120 17.26 -10.01 8.10
N LEU A 121 16.91 -11.18 7.56
CA LEU A 121 15.72 -11.89 7.99
C LEU A 121 15.96 -12.49 9.38
N VAL A 122 15.11 -12.13 10.34
CA VAL A 122 15.19 -12.56 11.74
C VAL A 122 13.87 -13.24 12.11
N GLU A 123 13.95 -14.37 12.79
CA GLU A 123 12.79 -15.02 13.42
C GLU A 123 12.40 -14.27 14.68
N LEU A 124 11.10 -14.00 14.84
CA LEU A 124 10.61 -13.41 16.08
C LEU A 124 10.43 -14.48 17.16
N PRO A 125 10.38 -14.09 18.45
CA PRO A 125 10.38 -15.03 19.57
C PRO A 125 9.29 -16.11 19.54
N ASP A 126 8.16 -15.86 18.87
CA ASP A 126 7.06 -16.83 18.75
C ASP A 126 7.19 -17.77 17.53
N ALA A 127 8.25 -17.60 16.73
CA ALA A 127 8.60 -18.37 15.52
C ALA A 127 7.50 -18.46 14.44
N ARG A 128 6.42 -17.67 14.55
CA ARG A 128 5.32 -17.67 13.60
C ARG A 128 5.58 -16.75 12.41
N ILE A 129 6.29 -15.66 12.67
CA ILE A 129 6.70 -14.71 11.64
C ILE A 129 8.20 -14.45 11.67
N ARG A 130 8.70 -14.09 10.51
CA ARG A 130 10.02 -13.53 10.30
C ARG A 130 9.87 -12.09 9.85
N LEU A 131 10.87 -11.30 10.17
CA LEU A 131 10.95 -9.91 9.77
C LEU A 131 12.28 -9.65 9.09
N GLY A 132 12.26 -8.95 7.97
CA GLY A 132 13.49 -8.52 7.32
C GLY A 132 13.33 -7.17 6.64
N ARG A 133 14.47 -6.49 6.42
CA ARG A 133 14.51 -5.20 5.76
C ARG A 133 14.15 -5.34 4.28
N LEU A 134 13.15 -4.58 3.83
CA LEU A 134 12.69 -4.55 2.45
C LEU A 134 13.62 -3.67 1.60
N LEU A 135 14.26 -4.28 0.59
CA LEU A 135 15.24 -3.65 -0.31
C LEU A 135 14.81 -3.70 -1.78
N SER A 136 13.56 -4.06 -2.07
CA SER A 136 12.97 -3.89 -3.40
C SER A 136 11.58 -3.29 -3.31
N PRO A 137 11.06 -2.72 -4.41
CA PRO A 137 9.66 -2.38 -4.53
C PRO A 137 8.70 -3.48 -4.04
N HIS A 138 7.68 -3.13 -3.26
CA HIS A 138 6.57 -4.02 -2.90
C HIS A 138 5.23 -3.27 -2.94
N VAL A 139 4.50 -3.44 -4.04
CA VAL A 139 3.23 -2.75 -4.33
C VAL A 139 2.16 -3.04 -3.27
N GLY A 140 1.24 -2.09 -3.06
CA GLY A 140 0.17 -2.17 -2.08
C GLY A 140 0.51 -1.47 -0.76
N ALA A 141 -0.50 -0.92 -0.11
CA ALA A 141 -0.38 -0.34 1.22
C ALA A 141 -1.59 -0.71 2.09
N ALA A 142 -2.18 -1.89 1.84
CA ALA A 142 -3.43 -2.30 2.46
C ALA A 142 -3.30 -2.44 3.97
N ALA A 143 -2.10 -2.76 4.48
CA ALA A 143 -1.82 -2.80 5.90
C ALA A 143 -0.35 -2.53 6.22
N TYR A 144 -0.09 -1.54 7.07
CA TYR A 144 1.26 -1.27 7.60
C TYR A 144 1.22 -0.61 8.98
N ILE A 145 2.31 -0.78 9.71
CA ILE A 145 2.62 -0.04 10.94
C ILE A 145 3.63 1.04 10.60
N ILE A 146 3.47 2.25 11.14
CA ILE A 146 4.43 3.35 11.00
C ILE A 146 4.73 3.96 12.36
N SER A 147 6.02 4.23 12.63
CA SER A 147 6.42 4.95 13.84
C SER A 147 5.97 6.40 13.76
N ARG A 148 5.70 7.02 14.89
CA ARG A 148 5.36 8.44 14.95
C ARG A 148 6.44 9.33 14.33
N GLU A 149 7.70 9.00 14.57
CA GLU A 149 8.82 9.76 14.03
C GLU A 149 8.97 9.59 12.51
N ALA A 150 8.71 8.39 11.98
CA ALA A 150 8.63 8.16 10.54
C ALA A 150 7.43 8.89 9.92
N ALA A 151 6.28 8.90 10.59
CA ALA A 151 5.10 9.64 10.15
C ALA A 151 5.39 11.14 10.02
N LYS A 152 6.01 11.76 11.02
CA LYS A 152 6.45 13.17 10.97
C LYS A 152 7.40 13.46 9.80
N LYS A 153 8.41 12.61 9.62
CA LYS A 153 9.36 12.73 8.49
C LYS A 153 8.63 12.59 7.15
N LEU A 154 7.70 11.65 7.05
CA LEU A 154 6.97 11.39 5.82
C LEU A 154 6.05 12.55 5.43
N LEU A 155 5.43 13.23 6.39
CA LEU A 155 4.59 14.42 6.12
C LEU A 155 5.37 15.51 5.38
N SER A 156 6.63 15.77 5.76
CA SER A 156 7.47 16.74 5.02
C SER A 156 7.79 16.33 3.58
N LEU A 157 7.56 15.07 3.21
CA LEU A 157 7.76 14.56 1.85
C LEU A 157 6.44 14.48 1.07
N LEU A 158 5.28 14.49 1.74
CA LEU A 158 3.97 14.28 1.11
C LEU A 158 3.41 15.53 0.43
N ASP A 159 3.93 16.72 0.73
CA ASP A 159 3.40 17.96 0.15
C ASP A 159 3.87 18.19 -1.30
N ASP A 160 4.95 17.53 -1.73
CA ASP A 160 5.59 17.74 -3.04
C ASP A 160 5.37 16.59 -4.05
N MET A 161 4.53 15.60 -3.74
CA MET A 161 4.55 14.30 -4.42
C MET A 161 3.29 13.97 -5.22
N ASN A 162 3.47 13.79 -6.53
CA ASN A 162 2.44 13.37 -7.49
C ASN A 162 2.64 11.89 -7.87
N ILE A 163 2.62 10.99 -6.88
CA ILE A 163 2.69 9.53 -7.07
C ILE A 163 1.73 8.82 -6.12
N PRO A 164 1.27 7.59 -6.46
CA PRO A 164 0.45 6.80 -5.53
C PRO A 164 1.15 6.58 -4.20
N ILE A 165 0.40 6.53 -3.10
CA ILE A 165 0.96 6.44 -1.75
C ILE A 165 1.71 5.12 -1.51
N ASP A 166 1.20 4.01 -2.04
CA ASP A 166 1.85 2.70 -1.93
C ASP A 166 3.21 2.68 -2.63
N ARG A 167 3.31 3.36 -3.77
CA ARG A 167 4.57 3.58 -4.46
C ARG A 167 5.51 4.44 -3.62
N LEU A 168 5.03 5.57 -3.10
CA LEU A 168 5.86 6.43 -2.24
C LEU A 168 6.45 5.66 -1.05
N LEU A 169 5.63 4.87 -0.36
CA LEU A 169 6.03 4.13 0.84
C LEU A 169 6.99 2.98 0.53
N PHE A 170 6.75 2.26 -0.57
CA PHE A 170 7.38 0.96 -0.81
C PHE A 170 8.12 0.88 -2.14
N THR A 171 8.60 1.99 -2.72
CA THR A 171 9.56 2.00 -3.84
C THR A 171 10.83 2.82 -3.58
N HIS A 172 11.90 2.51 -4.32
CA HIS A 172 13.22 3.14 -4.15
C HIS A 172 13.36 4.47 -4.89
N ASP A 173 12.43 4.76 -5.80
CA ASP A 173 12.57 5.85 -6.77
C ASP A 173 12.61 7.24 -6.13
N ARG A 174 12.19 7.40 -4.86
CA ARG A 174 12.12 8.71 -4.18
C ARG A 174 12.45 8.71 -2.68
N GLY A 175 13.19 7.72 -2.20
CA GLY A 175 13.96 7.87 -0.95
C GLY A 175 13.34 7.34 0.34
N VAL A 176 12.07 6.95 0.42
CA VAL A 176 11.53 6.35 1.67
C VAL A 176 12.25 5.04 2.01
N LEU A 177 12.39 4.10 1.06
CA LEU A 177 13.17 2.87 1.28
C LEU A 177 14.68 3.11 1.50
N ASN A 178 15.21 4.25 1.06
CA ASN A 178 16.63 4.59 1.23
C ASN A 178 16.90 5.31 2.55
N ASN A 179 15.95 6.10 3.05
CA ASN A 179 16.08 6.99 4.20
C ASN A 179 15.37 6.47 5.45
N MET A 180 14.51 5.46 5.31
CA MET A 180 13.78 4.82 6.40
C MET A 180 14.07 3.32 6.45
N THR A 181 14.01 2.77 7.67
CA THR A 181 14.08 1.33 7.90
C THR A 181 12.69 0.73 7.69
N VAL A 182 12.45 0.27 6.47
CA VAL A 182 11.21 -0.44 6.12
C VAL A 182 11.41 -1.94 6.22
N CYS A 183 10.57 -2.59 7.01
CA CYS A 183 10.58 -4.02 7.24
C CYS A 183 9.35 -4.69 6.61
N GLN A 184 9.51 -5.95 6.19
CA GLN A 184 8.43 -6.79 5.69
C GLN A 184 8.24 -7.98 6.63
N VAL A 185 6.99 -8.21 7.05
CA VAL A 185 6.60 -9.42 7.79
C VAL A 185 6.40 -10.59 6.82
N ILE A 186 6.89 -11.78 7.20
CA ILE A 186 6.86 -13.01 6.39
C ILE A 186 6.51 -14.22 7.28
N PRO A 187 5.39 -14.92 7.06
CA PRO A 187 4.32 -14.61 6.11
C PRO A 187 3.66 -13.27 6.40
N ALA A 188 3.03 -12.65 5.40
CA ALA A 188 2.24 -11.44 5.60
C ALA A 188 1.01 -11.73 6.45
N LEU A 189 0.70 -10.82 7.37
CA LEU A 189 -0.43 -10.91 8.28
C LEU A 189 -1.74 -10.43 7.64
N CYS A 190 -1.63 -9.71 6.52
CA CYS A 190 -2.76 -9.16 5.78
C CYS A 190 -2.66 -9.51 4.29
N GLN A 191 -3.81 -9.67 3.65
CA GLN A 191 -3.92 -9.74 2.19
C GLN A 191 -5.19 -9.03 1.75
N GLN A 192 -5.17 -8.32 0.61
CA GLN A 192 -6.40 -7.77 0.05
C GLN A 192 -7.35 -8.90 -0.34
N SER A 193 -8.61 -8.77 0.08
CA SER A 193 -9.66 -9.79 0.08
C SER A 193 -10.12 -10.33 -1.28
N GLY A 194 -9.42 -10.01 -2.37
CA GLY A 194 -9.77 -10.44 -3.73
C GLY A 194 -11.07 -9.84 -4.28
N SER A 195 -11.83 -9.10 -3.47
CA SER A 195 -12.94 -8.26 -3.94
C SER A 195 -12.42 -7.28 -4.99
N PRO A 196 -13.22 -6.93 -6.02
CA PRO A 196 -12.82 -5.92 -6.98
C PRO A 196 -12.37 -4.67 -6.22
N SER A 197 -11.09 -4.29 -6.37
CA SER A 197 -10.56 -3.07 -5.78
C SER A 197 -11.46 -1.91 -6.23
N THR A 198 -12.01 -1.15 -5.28
CA THR A 198 -12.87 -0.01 -5.58
C THR A 198 -12.13 0.99 -6.47
N ILE A 199 -10.81 1.14 -6.28
CA ILE A 199 -9.95 1.99 -7.10
C ILE A 199 -9.89 1.49 -8.55
N ASN A 200 -9.79 0.18 -8.78
CA ASN A 200 -9.77 -0.38 -10.13
C ASN A 200 -11.13 -0.25 -10.81
N LEU A 201 -12.22 -0.53 -10.09
CA LEU A 201 -13.58 -0.35 -10.60
C LEU A 201 -13.86 1.12 -10.94
N ASP A 202 -13.49 2.04 -10.05
CA ASP A 202 -13.63 3.48 -10.24
C ASP A 202 -12.78 3.98 -11.42
N ARG A 203 -11.56 3.45 -11.56
CA ARG A 203 -10.70 3.71 -12.72
C ARG A 203 -11.38 3.29 -14.02
N ASP A 204 -11.97 2.11 -14.07
CA ASP A 204 -12.65 1.62 -15.26
C ASP A 204 -13.88 2.48 -15.58
N ILE A 205 -14.68 2.83 -14.57
CA ILE A 205 -15.84 3.74 -14.72
C ILE A 205 -15.40 5.12 -15.23
N TRP A 206 -14.35 5.69 -14.63
CA TRP A 206 -13.80 6.99 -15.01
C TRP A 206 -13.26 6.97 -16.45
N MET A 207 -12.50 5.93 -16.82
CA MET A 207 -11.99 5.73 -18.17
C MET A 207 -13.14 5.61 -19.19
N GLN A 208 -14.23 4.91 -18.86
CA GLN A 208 -15.41 4.83 -19.72
C GLN A 208 -16.09 6.19 -19.92
N LYS A 209 -16.20 7.02 -18.87
CA LYS A 209 -16.74 8.38 -18.96
C LYS A 209 -15.88 9.28 -19.86
N GLN A 210 -14.55 9.24 -19.70
CA GLN A 210 -13.59 9.95 -20.55
C GLN A 210 -13.65 9.52 -22.02
N VAL A 211 -13.84 8.22 -22.29
CA VAL A 211 -13.97 7.71 -23.67
C VAL A 211 -15.30 8.12 -24.31
N LYS A 212 -16.39 8.25 -23.53
CA LYS A 212 -17.67 8.75 -24.04
C LYS A 212 -17.66 10.26 -24.32
N SER A 213 -16.90 11.05 -23.56
CA SER A 213 -16.77 12.50 -23.79
C SER A 213 -15.78 12.87 -24.89
N ALA A 214 -14.81 11.99 -25.20
CA ALA A 214 -13.83 12.21 -26.25
C ALA A 214 -13.98 11.15 -27.36
N ARG A 215 -14.60 11.49 -28.50
CA ARG A 215 -14.45 10.69 -29.73
C ARG A 215 -12.98 10.81 -30.19
N PRO A 216 -12.13 9.78 -30.06
CA PRO A 216 -10.73 9.92 -30.43
C PRO A 216 -10.60 9.84 -31.96
N LYS A 217 -9.82 10.75 -32.57
CA LYS A 217 -9.40 10.60 -33.98
C LYS A 217 -8.68 9.25 -34.14
N LEU A 218 -9.02 8.49 -35.18
CA LEU A 218 -8.61 7.10 -35.46
C LEU A 218 -7.12 6.79 -35.16
N MET A 219 -6.23 7.75 -35.42
CA MET A 219 -4.79 7.66 -35.13
C MET A 219 -4.44 7.49 -33.64
N GLN A 220 -5.20 8.07 -32.71
CA GLN A 220 -4.98 7.92 -31.27
C GLN A 220 -5.37 6.53 -30.76
N ARG A 221 -6.34 5.88 -31.42
CA ARG A 221 -6.73 4.49 -31.15
C ARG A 221 -5.62 3.53 -31.57
N ILE A 222 -5.07 3.75 -32.78
CA ILE A 222 -3.93 2.98 -33.30
C ILE A 222 -2.69 3.20 -32.42
N LEU A 223 -2.36 4.44 -32.04
CA LEU A 223 -1.23 4.71 -31.13
C LEU A 223 -1.41 4.08 -29.74
N ARG A 224 -2.63 3.99 -29.21
CA ARG A 224 -2.91 3.32 -27.93
C ARG A 224 -2.78 1.80 -28.04
N GLU A 225 -3.26 1.20 -29.13
CA GLU A 225 -3.09 -0.24 -29.36
C GLU A 225 -1.66 -0.62 -29.69
N VAL A 226 -0.91 0.25 -30.38
CA VAL A 226 0.52 0.06 -30.61
C VAL A 226 1.30 0.24 -29.31
N LYS A 227 0.99 1.20 -28.44
CA LYS A 227 1.69 1.40 -27.15
C LYS A 227 1.32 0.37 -26.06
N ARG A 228 0.21 -0.37 -26.21
CA ARG A 228 -0.24 -1.42 -25.28
C ARG A 228 0.77 -2.57 -25.11
N PRO A 229 1.27 -3.21 -26.18
CA PRO A 229 2.34 -4.19 -26.08
C PRO A 229 3.66 -3.56 -25.63
N PHE A 230 3.94 -2.28 -25.89
CA PHE A 230 5.15 -1.62 -25.36
C PHE A 230 5.08 -1.31 -23.86
N LYS A 231 3.90 -1.09 -23.27
CA LYS A 231 3.73 -0.91 -21.82
C LYS A 231 3.86 -2.25 -21.06
N ALA A 232 3.28 -3.31 -21.63
CA ALA A 232 3.48 -4.68 -21.15
C ALA A 232 4.92 -5.18 -21.40
N ALA A 233 5.53 -4.80 -22.52
CA ALA A 233 6.93 -5.08 -22.81
C ALA A 233 7.84 -4.28 -21.88
N LEU A 234 7.61 -3.00 -21.59
CA LEU A 234 8.41 -2.24 -20.61
C LEU A 234 8.32 -2.87 -19.21
N TYR A 235 7.15 -3.37 -18.82
CA TYR A 235 6.95 -4.18 -17.60
C TYR A 235 7.71 -5.52 -17.66
N ASN A 236 7.77 -6.16 -18.83
CA ASN A 236 8.52 -7.40 -19.09
C ASN A 236 10.02 -7.20 -19.37
N THR A 237 10.48 -6.00 -19.74
CA THR A 237 11.87 -5.65 -20.06
C THR A 237 12.55 -5.11 -18.81
N ILE A 238 11.87 -4.31 -17.99
CA ILE A 238 12.35 -3.95 -16.64
C ILE A 238 12.37 -5.21 -15.74
N SER A 239 11.41 -6.13 -15.91
CA SER A 239 11.43 -7.43 -15.22
C SER A 239 12.22 -8.54 -15.94
N GLY A 240 12.69 -8.31 -17.17
CA GLY A 240 13.33 -9.33 -18.03
C GLY A 240 14.83 -9.15 -18.19
N SER A 241 15.29 -7.93 -18.48
CA SER A 241 16.72 -7.56 -18.53
C SER A 241 17.40 -7.69 -17.16
N SER A 242 16.59 -7.68 -16.11
CA SER A 242 17.02 -7.92 -14.75
C SER A 242 17.01 -9.40 -14.36
N ARG A 243 16.33 -10.33 -15.06
CA ARG A 243 16.34 -11.75 -14.64
C ARG A 243 17.70 -12.41 -14.77
N LEU A 244 18.45 -12.12 -15.83
CA LEU A 244 19.79 -12.67 -16.03
C LEU A 244 20.81 -11.99 -15.10
N TYR A 245 20.74 -10.67 -14.94
CA TYR A 245 21.59 -9.92 -14.01
C TYR A 245 21.29 -10.25 -12.53
N ARG A 246 20.01 -10.45 -12.17
CA ARG A 246 19.57 -10.93 -10.83
C ARG A 246 19.97 -12.37 -10.59
N ARG A 247 19.92 -13.27 -11.59
CA ARG A 247 20.40 -14.66 -11.48
C ARG A 247 21.88 -14.77 -11.19
N VAL A 248 22.70 -13.92 -11.84
CA VAL A 248 24.17 -14.03 -11.77
C VAL A 248 24.73 -13.45 -10.47
N ARG A 249 24.00 -12.58 -9.76
CA ARG A 249 24.47 -11.95 -8.51
C ARG A 249 23.70 -12.32 -7.22
N MET A 250 22.50 -12.92 -7.29
CA MET A 250 21.54 -12.88 -6.17
C MET A 250 20.89 -14.22 -5.79
N GLY A 251 21.69 -15.18 -5.33
CA GLY A 251 21.19 -16.32 -4.55
C GLY A 251 21.01 -15.97 -3.08
N LYS A 252 19.84 -16.32 -2.50
CA LYS A 252 19.45 -16.34 -1.06
C LYS A 252 18.57 -15.20 -0.49
N HIS A 253 18.36 -14.08 -1.17
CA HIS A 253 17.67 -12.92 -0.56
C HIS A 253 16.37 -12.48 -1.25
N TRP A 254 15.93 -13.15 -2.33
CA TRP A 254 14.63 -12.90 -2.95
C TRP A 254 13.61 -13.89 -2.41
N ILE A 255 12.56 -13.38 -1.80
CA ILE A 255 11.52 -14.18 -1.12
C ILE A 255 10.17 -13.79 -1.71
N ARG A 256 9.34 -14.80 -2.00
CA ARG A 256 7.91 -14.55 -2.25
C ARG A 256 7.25 -14.39 -0.91
N VAL A 257 6.50 -13.32 -0.67
CA VAL A 257 5.81 -13.12 0.60
C VAL A 257 4.46 -13.85 0.55
N PRO A 258 4.32 -15.04 1.18
CA PRO A 258 3.02 -15.70 1.28
C PRO A 258 2.12 -14.94 2.24
N PHE A 259 0.81 -15.11 2.09
CA PHE A 259 -0.15 -14.80 3.14
C PHE A 259 -0.16 -15.94 4.16
N GLY A 260 -0.26 -15.60 5.45
CA GLY A 260 -0.15 -16.52 6.58
C GLY A 260 -1.44 -17.23 6.96
#